data_AF-A0A6G0VR14-F1
#
_entry.id   AF-A0A6G0VR14-F1
#
_cell.length_a   1.000
_cell.length_b   1.000
_cell.length_c   1.000
_cell.angle_alpha   90.00
_cell.angle_beta   90.00
_cell.angle_gamma   90.00
#
_symmetry.space_group_name_H-M   'P 1'
#
loop_
_entity.id
_entity.type
_entity.pdbx_description
1 polymer ?
#
loop_
_entity_poly.entity_id
_entity_poly.type
_entity_poly.pdbx_seq_one_letter_code
_entity_poly.pdbx_strand_id
1 'polypeptide(L)'
;MGYHILDTYITEEALFPPNIWAQFSAELNLTTNACESFHSHLSQSFANTHPNIHHFTKALLDIQSFTYIKLNSINEPHNLRNSQSKTLQKYLKTIISSFKANNITIMQFVKAASKHYQSKF
;
A
#
# COMPACT_ATOMS: atom_id res chain seq x y z
N MET A 1 15.38 7.10 -25.14
CA MET A 1 14.63 7.28 -23.87
C MET A 1 13.90 6.01 -23.40
N GLY A 2 13.55 5.04 -24.27
CA GLY A 2 12.78 3.84 -23.87
C GLY A 2 13.56 2.76 -23.10
N TYR A 3 14.89 2.64 -23.31
CA TYR A 3 15.73 1.64 -22.63
C TYR A 3 15.73 1.80 -21.10
N HIS A 4 15.72 3.03 -20.60
CA HIS A 4 15.79 3.28 -19.15
C HIS A 4 14.58 2.73 -18.38
N ILE A 5 13.36 2.83 -18.90
CA ILE A 5 12.18 2.35 -18.18
C ILE A 5 12.17 0.82 -18.13
N LEU A 6 12.53 0.19 -19.25
CA LEU A 6 12.55 -1.26 -19.37
C LEU A 6 13.55 -1.85 -18.36
N ASP A 7 14.78 -1.35 -18.38
CA ASP A 7 15.90 -1.84 -17.55
C ASP A 7 15.82 -1.35 -16.09
N THR A 8 15.02 -0.33 -15.79
CA THR A 8 14.89 0.20 -14.42
C THR A 8 13.66 -0.34 -13.70
N TYR A 9 12.56 -0.64 -14.40
CA TYR A 9 11.28 -0.96 -13.74
C TYR A 9 10.51 -2.17 -14.26
N ILE A 10 10.68 -2.60 -15.53
CA ILE A 10 9.75 -3.55 -16.17
C ILE A 10 10.30 -4.98 -16.21
N THR A 11 11.58 -5.15 -16.51
CA THR A 11 12.17 -6.50 -16.60
C THR A 11 12.32 -7.11 -15.21
N GLU A 12 12.43 -8.44 -15.18
CA GLU A 12 12.71 -9.17 -13.92
C GLU A 12 14.11 -8.84 -13.40
N GLU A 13 15.04 -8.51 -14.31
CA GLU A 13 16.42 -8.08 -14.01
C GLU A 13 16.55 -6.57 -13.79
N ALA A 14 15.44 -5.85 -13.72
CA ALA A 14 15.46 -4.41 -13.54
C ALA A 14 16.07 -4.00 -12.19
N LEU A 15 16.52 -2.74 -12.06
CA LEU A 15 16.92 -2.21 -10.75
C LEU A 15 15.77 -2.23 -9.72
N PHE A 16 14.53 -1.99 -10.18
CA PHE A 16 13.33 -2.00 -9.36
C PHE A 16 12.23 -2.84 -10.05
N PRO A 17 12.34 -4.17 -10.02
CA PRO A 17 11.46 -5.06 -10.77
C PRO A 17 9.99 -4.98 -10.32
N PRO A 18 9.03 -5.36 -11.19
CA PRO A 18 7.60 -5.23 -10.93
C PRO A 18 7.14 -5.85 -9.61
N ASN A 19 7.73 -6.96 -9.18
CA ASN A 19 7.37 -7.61 -7.92
C ASN A 19 7.57 -6.72 -6.67
N ILE A 20 8.37 -5.65 -6.76
CA ILE A 20 8.59 -4.70 -5.66
C ILE A 20 7.45 -3.67 -5.57
N TRP A 21 6.91 -3.23 -6.71
CA TRP A 21 5.96 -2.10 -6.77
C TRP A 21 4.56 -2.46 -7.30
N ALA A 22 4.40 -3.64 -7.91
CA ALA A 22 3.14 -4.18 -8.39
C ALA A 22 2.87 -5.55 -7.75
N GLN A 23 1.65 -5.71 -7.26
CA GLN A 23 1.18 -6.98 -6.73
C GLN A 23 -0.18 -7.33 -7.31
N PHE A 24 -0.31 -8.56 -7.81
CA PHE A 24 -1.59 -9.10 -8.26
C PHE A 24 -2.39 -9.65 -7.07
N SER A 25 -2.92 -8.75 -6.25
CA SER A 25 -3.64 -9.07 -5.02
C SER A 25 -4.86 -8.17 -4.82
N ALA A 26 -5.82 -8.65 -4.02
CA ALA A 26 -6.95 -7.85 -3.55
C ALA A 26 -6.66 -7.16 -2.20
N GLU A 27 -5.44 -7.27 -1.68
CA GLU A 27 -5.04 -6.58 -0.46
C GLU A 27 -5.02 -5.07 -0.70
N LEU A 28 -5.65 -4.32 0.21
CA LEU A 28 -5.76 -2.86 0.13
C LEU A 28 -4.67 -2.15 0.94
N ASN A 29 -3.79 -2.91 1.58
CA ASN A 29 -2.68 -2.39 2.38
C ASN A 29 -1.57 -1.94 1.42
N LEU A 30 -1.73 -0.75 0.83
CA LEU A 30 -0.70 -0.14 -0.01
C LEU A 30 0.51 0.29 0.83
N THR A 31 1.71 -0.08 0.39
CA THR A 31 2.97 0.14 1.12
C THR A 31 3.39 1.62 1.18
N THR A 32 2.97 2.44 0.22
CA THR A 32 3.37 3.86 0.11
C THR A 32 2.77 4.72 1.22
N ASN A 33 1.49 4.50 1.55
CA ASN A 33 0.80 5.30 2.57
C ASN A 33 1.40 5.14 3.98
N ALA A 34 2.05 4.00 4.25
CA ALA A 34 2.64 3.75 5.57
C ALA A 34 3.89 4.60 5.81
N CYS A 35 4.78 4.69 4.82
CA CYS A 35 5.99 5.52 4.92
C CYS A 35 5.64 7.01 4.98
N GLU A 36 4.74 7.47 4.13
CA GLU A 36 4.26 8.87 4.14
C GLU A 36 3.60 9.24 5.47
N SER A 37 2.75 8.35 6.01
CA SER A 37 2.11 8.54 7.31
C SER A 37 3.12 8.60 8.44
N PHE A 38 4.13 7.71 8.44
CA PHE A 38 5.21 7.74 9.42
C PHE A 38 6.00 9.06 9.36
N HIS A 39 6.43 9.48 8.17
CA HIS A 39 7.16 10.74 8.01
C HIS A 39 6.33 11.96 8.42
N SER A 40 5.04 11.97 8.08
CA SER A 40 4.12 13.03 8.50
C SER A 40 3.98 13.06 10.02
N HIS A 41 3.78 11.91 10.66
CA HIS A 41 3.68 11.80 12.11
C HIS A 41 4.97 12.24 12.81
N LEU A 42 6.12 11.74 12.35
CA LEU A 42 7.44 12.10 12.85
C LEU A 42 7.71 13.59 12.74
N SER A 43 7.39 14.19 11.59
CA SER A 43 7.59 15.63 11.35
C SER A 43 6.69 16.47 12.26
N GLN A 44 5.44 16.05 12.46
CA GLN A 44 4.52 16.71 13.40
C GLN A 44 5.03 16.66 14.85
N SER A 45 5.64 15.56 15.28
CA SER A 45 6.20 15.43 16.62
C SER A 45 7.32 16.44 16.93
N PHE A 46 7.97 17.00 15.90
CA PHE A 46 9.07 17.96 16.04
C PHE A 46 8.78 19.31 15.40
N ALA A 47 7.53 19.62 15.06
CA ALA A 47 7.15 20.85 14.36
C ALA A 47 7.30 22.14 15.21
N ASN A 48 7.68 22.03 16.48
CA ASN A 48 7.96 23.19 17.33
C ASN A 48 9.35 23.75 17.02
N THR A 49 9.48 25.07 16.87
CA THR A 49 10.72 25.79 16.60
C THR A 49 11.85 25.45 17.60
N HIS A 50 11.50 25.11 18.85
CA HIS A 50 12.43 24.61 19.87
C HIS A 50 11.80 23.47 20.69
N PRO A 51 11.85 22.22 20.22
CA PRO A 51 11.32 21.09 20.98
C PRO A 51 12.18 20.91 22.24
N ASN A 52 11.57 21.03 23.42
CA ASN A 52 12.22 20.67 24.68
C ASN A 52 12.67 19.19 24.60
N ILE A 53 13.86 18.88 25.13
CA ILE A 53 14.40 17.50 25.19
C ILE A 53 13.39 16.50 25.75
N HIS A 54 12.53 16.90 26.69
CA HIS A 54 11.47 16.06 27.22
C HIS A 54 10.41 15.69 26.18
N HIS A 55 10.01 16.63 25.31
CA HIS A 55 9.09 16.36 24.20
C HIS A 55 9.74 15.46 23.16
N PHE A 56 11.02 15.68 22.87
CA PHE A 56 11.77 14.83 21.96
C PHE A 56 11.84 13.38 22.44
N THR A 57 12.26 13.17 23.70
CA THR A 57 12.35 11.85 24.31
C THR A 57 10.99 11.17 24.39
N LYS A 58 9.92 11.91 24.73
CA LYS A 58 8.55 11.42 24.74
C LYS A 58 8.12 10.87 23.37
N ALA A 59 8.34 11.66 22.30
CA ALA A 59 7.99 11.25 20.94
C ALA A 59 8.72 9.97 20.50
N LEU A 60 10.02 9.84 20.82
CA LEU A 60 10.78 8.63 20.52
C LEU A 60 10.25 7.40 21.27
N LEU A 61 9.93 7.54 22.56
CA LEU A 61 9.35 6.45 23.36
C LEU A 61 7.99 6.02 22.84
N ASP A 62 7.17 6.98 22.38
CA ASP A 62 5.85 6.69 21.81
C ASP A 62 5.98 5.94 20.47
N ILE A 63 6.91 6.36 19.60
CA ILE A 63 7.23 5.66 18.33
C ILE A 63 7.76 4.25 18.61
N GLN A 64 8.66 4.09 19.58
CA GLN A 64 9.21 2.81 19.97
C GLN A 64 8.10 1.87 20.47
N SER A 65 7.24 2.37 21.34
CA SER A 65 6.11 1.61 21.89
C SER A 65 5.13 1.18 20.80
N PHE A 66 4.76 2.09 19.91
CA PHE A 66 3.89 1.80 18.77
C PHE A 66 4.50 0.73 17.85
N THR A 67 5.79 0.86 17.54
CA THR A 67 6.53 -0.10 16.71
C THR A 67 6.53 -1.48 17.36
N TYR A 68 6.81 -1.55 18.66
CA TYR A 68 6.82 -2.82 19.39
C TYR A 68 5.45 -3.49 19.42
N ILE A 69 4.38 -2.72 19.66
CA ILE A 69 3.00 -3.22 19.57
C ILE A 69 2.74 -3.77 18.16
N LYS A 70 3.14 -3.03 17.11
CA LYS A 70 2.89 -3.43 15.73
C LYS A 70 3.62 -4.73 15.38
N LEU A 71 4.89 -4.87 15.77
CA LEU A 71 5.70 -6.08 15.59
C LEU A 71 5.08 -7.29 16.29
N ASN A 72 4.62 -7.13 17.53
CA ASN A 72 3.97 -8.21 18.28
C ASN A 72 2.61 -8.60 17.70
N SER A 73 1.93 -7.68 17.01
CA SER A 73 0.65 -7.94 16.34
C SER A 73 0.77 -8.43 14.89
N ILE A 74 1.97 -8.73 14.38
CA ILE A 74 2.17 -9.12 12.96
C ILE A 74 1.32 -10.33 12.56
N ASN A 75 1.16 -11.29 13.47
CA ASN A 75 0.41 -12.52 13.22
C ASN A 75 -1.08 -12.39 13.55
N GLU A 76 -1.52 -11.25 14.08
CA GLU A 76 -2.93 -11.02 14.35
C GLU A 76 -3.67 -10.71 13.04
N PRO A 77 -4.89 -11.25 12.86
CA PRO A 77 -5.66 -10.96 11.66
C PRO A 77 -5.97 -9.47 11.59
N HIS A 78 -5.48 -8.82 10.54
CA HIS A 78 -5.75 -7.41 10.31
C HIS A 78 -7.20 -7.21 9.88
N ASN A 79 -8.07 -7.00 10.86
CA ASN A 79 -9.47 -6.70 10.62
C ASN A 79 -9.59 -5.32 9.98
N LEU A 80 -9.95 -5.29 8.69
CA LEU A 80 -10.36 -4.05 8.03
C LEU A 80 -11.48 -3.41 8.86
N ARG A 81 -11.25 -2.19 9.38
CA ARG A 81 -12.26 -1.51 10.20
C ARG A 81 -13.36 -0.86 9.35
N ASN A 82 -13.03 -0.46 8.12
CA ASN A 82 -13.92 0.26 7.21
C ASN A 82 -14.75 -0.71 6.33
N SER A 83 -16.08 -0.56 6.35
CA SER A 83 -17.02 -1.33 5.52
C SER A 83 -16.79 -1.15 4.01
N GLN A 84 -16.45 0.05 3.56
CA GLN A 84 -16.15 0.34 2.16
C GLN A 84 -14.91 -0.43 1.67
N SER A 85 -13.85 -0.46 2.49
CA SER A 85 -12.64 -1.23 2.21
C SER A 85 -12.93 -2.73 2.12
N LYS A 86 -13.79 -3.27 3.01
CA LYS A 86 -14.22 -4.68 2.94
C LYS A 86 -14.95 -4.99 1.64
N THR A 87 -15.89 -4.13 1.24
CA THR A 87 -16.66 -4.30 0.01
C THR A 87 -15.76 -4.27 -1.22
N LEU A 88 -14.83 -3.30 -1.29
CA LEU A 88 -13.87 -3.19 -2.38
C LEU A 88 -12.95 -4.42 -2.44
N GLN A 89 -12.40 -4.85 -1.31
CA GLN A 89 -11.55 -6.04 -1.27
C GLN A 89 -12.31 -7.28 -1.74
N LYS A 90 -13.57 -7.47 -1.31
CA LYS A 90 -14.41 -8.59 -1.75
C LYS A 90 -14.65 -8.55 -3.26
N TYR A 91 -14.96 -7.38 -3.81
CA TYR A 91 -15.14 -7.16 -5.25
C TYR A 91 -13.88 -7.52 -6.04
N LEU A 92 -12.71 -7.01 -5.62
CA LEU A 92 -11.42 -7.31 -6.25
C LEU A 92 -11.10 -8.82 -6.19
N LYS A 93 -11.35 -9.48 -5.05
CA LYS A 93 -11.18 -10.94 -4.91
C LYS A 93 -12.01 -11.70 -5.95
N THR A 94 -13.28 -11.31 -6.13
CA THR A 94 -14.16 -11.94 -7.13
C THR A 94 -13.61 -11.77 -8.54
N ILE A 95 -13.20 -10.56 -8.93
CA ILE A 95 -12.69 -10.29 -10.28
C ILE A 95 -11.36 -11.01 -10.55
N ILE A 96 -10.45 -10.99 -9.58
CA ILE A 96 -9.18 -11.72 -9.68
C ILE A 96 -9.43 -13.22 -9.86
N SER A 97 -10.36 -13.81 -9.10
CA SER A 97 -10.72 -15.22 -9.25
C SER A 97 -11.33 -15.51 -10.62
N SER A 98 -12.23 -14.67 -11.11
CA SER A 98 -12.81 -14.81 -12.47
C SER A 98 -11.75 -14.71 -13.56
N PHE A 99 -10.76 -13.84 -13.41
CA PHE A 99 -9.65 -13.72 -14.35
C PHE A 99 -8.75 -14.96 -14.33
N LYS A 100 -8.37 -15.43 -13.14
CA LYS A 100 -7.58 -16.67 -12.98
C LYS A 100 -8.29 -17.90 -13.55
N ALA A 101 -9.62 -17.92 -13.50
CA ALA A 101 -10.45 -18.97 -14.10
C ALA A 101 -10.64 -18.83 -15.61
N ASN A 102 -10.03 -17.82 -16.26
CA ASN A 102 -10.22 -17.46 -17.67
C ASN A 102 -11.69 -17.14 -18.06
N ASN A 103 -12.53 -16.79 -17.09
CA ASN A 103 -13.92 -16.41 -17.33
C ASN A 103 -14.07 -14.99 -17.88
N ILE A 104 -13.04 -14.15 -17.69
CA ILE A 104 -12.97 -12.79 -18.21
C ILE A 104 -11.64 -12.56 -18.92
N THR A 105 -11.69 -11.76 -19.98
CA THR A 105 -10.50 -11.33 -20.72
C THR A 105 -9.67 -10.33 -19.92
N ILE A 106 -8.41 -10.15 -20.31
CA ILE A 106 -7.51 -9.13 -19.75
C ILE A 106 -8.16 -7.74 -19.83
N MET A 107 -8.80 -7.41 -20.96
CA MET A 107 -9.44 -6.11 -21.14
C MET A 107 -10.62 -5.91 -20.18
N GLN A 108 -11.44 -6.94 -19.96
CA GLN A 108 -12.54 -6.89 -18.99
C GLN A 108 -12.00 -6.76 -17.55
N PHE A 109 -10.92 -7.48 -17.22
CA PHE A 109 -10.26 -7.36 -15.93
C PHE A 109 -9.75 -5.92 -15.68
N VAL A 110 -9.02 -5.35 -16.64
CA VAL A 110 -8.48 -3.98 -16.53
C VAL A 110 -9.60 -2.95 -16.35
N LYS A 111 -10.71 -3.09 -17.10
CA LYS A 111 -11.88 -2.21 -16.96
C LYS A 111 -12.55 -2.33 -15.59
N ALA A 112 -12.66 -3.53 -15.05
CA ALA A 112 -13.32 -3.77 -13.78
C ALA A 112 -12.46 -3.35 -12.57
N ALA A 113 -11.15 -3.62 -12.62
CA ALA A 113 -10.22 -3.30 -11.53
C ALA A 113 -9.82 -1.82 -11.48
N SER A 114 -9.81 -1.12 -12.61
CA SER A 114 -9.43 0.29 -12.68
C SER A 114 -10.61 1.22 -12.51
N LYS A 115 -10.52 2.17 -11.58
CA LYS A 115 -11.48 3.27 -11.45
C LYS A 115 -11.48 4.20 -12.67
N HIS A 116 -10.35 4.30 -13.38
CA HIS A 116 -10.18 5.24 -14.50
C HIS A 116 -10.80 4.76 -15.82
N TYR A 117 -11.06 3.46 -15.97
CA TYR A 117 -11.65 2.90 -17.19
C TYR A 117 -13.18 2.69 -17.08
N GLN A 118 -13.80 3.13 -15.99
CA GLN A 118 -15.24 2.94 -15.74
C GLN A 118 -16.15 3.96 -16.45
N SER A 119 -15.64 5.06 -17.04
CA SER A 119 -16.52 6.12 -17.60
C SER A 119 -16.09 6.76 -18.93
N LYS A 120 -15.50 6.02 -19.87
CA LYS A 120 -15.40 6.50 -21.26
C LYS A 120 -15.73 5.38 -22.23
N PHE A 121 -16.99 5.38 -22.66
CA PHE A 121 -17.56 5.12 -23.99
C PHE A 121 -19.00 4.64 -23.82
#